data_AF-A0A818DVY3-F1
#
_entry.id   AF-A0A818DVY3-F1
#
_cell.length_a   1.000
_cell.length_b   1.000
_cell.length_c   1.000
_cell.angle_alpha   90.00
_cell.angle_beta   90.00
_cell.angle_gamma   90.00
#
_symmetry.space_group_name_H-M   'P 1'
#
loop_
_entity.id
_entity.type
_entity.pdbx_description
1 polymer ?
#
loop_
_entity_poly.entity_id
_entity_poly.type
_entity_poly.pdbx_seq_one_letter_code
_entity_poly.pdbx_strand_id
1 'polypeptide(L)'
;MTGEYIAFCVVVRNQHKDLPEWLQHHYFHHNIRRFYIMDDNSYPPHYLSQNFGIPREAITHRYFRNETIAIQRGVYKICHEDYGTKHQWIALFDVDEFLEVRLPTTLNTFLKKHENAGGVGVNWQIYGSSGHLTRPTTGVRKSYIKCISDGWNRHNTHIKTISNTAYFLGMDGNPHTVLLNKGKTTVDEHGKPIPGNGPYRVPVTKDIILLHHYVLKSKEEY
;
A
#
# COMPACT_ATOMS: atom_id res chain seq x y z
N MET A 1 10.91 -17.06 -11.64
CA MET A 1 10.20 -15.76 -11.64
C MET A 1 11.12 -14.74 -11.03
N THR A 2 11.34 -13.64 -11.71
CA THR A 2 12.17 -12.54 -11.22
C THR A 2 11.50 -11.91 -9.98
N GLY A 3 12.28 -11.49 -8.99
CA GLY A 3 11.77 -10.90 -7.74
C GLY A 3 11.02 -9.58 -7.93
N GLU A 4 10.95 -9.08 -9.16
CA GLU A 4 10.31 -7.83 -9.56
C GLU A 4 8.95 -8.07 -10.25
N TYR A 5 8.28 -9.20 -9.98
CA TYR A 5 6.92 -9.46 -10.46
C TYR A 5 5.91 -8.40 -9.94
N ILE A 6 6.08 -7.99 -8.68
CA ILE A 6 5.34 -6.93 -8.02
C ILE A 6 6.32 -5.88 -7.48
N ALA A 7 5.95 -4.60 -7.60
CA ALA A 7 6.61 -3.50 -6.93
C ALA A 7 5.62 -2.74 -6.03
N PHE A 8 6.14 -2.03 -5.05
CA PHE A 8 5.36 -1.16 -4.19
C PHE A 8 5.66 0.28 -4.56
N CYS A 9 4.63 1.04 -4.89
CA CYS A 9 4.72 2.48 -5.04
C CYS A 9 4.13 3.13 -3.81
N VAL A 10 4.90 3.99 -3.15
CA VAL A 10 4.50 4.63 -1.90
C VAL A 10 4.78 6.12 -1.97
N VAL A 11 3.77 6.93 -1.63
CA VAL A 11 3.94 8.37 -1.48
C VAL A 11 4.30 8.67 -0.03
N VAL A 12 5.40 9.37 0.20
CA VAL A 12 5.91 9.66 1.55
C VAL A 12 6.06 11.14 1.78
N ARG A 13 5.72 11.58 2.99
CA ARG A 13 6.05 12.92 3.50
C ARG A 13 6.34 12.85 4.98
N ASN A 14 7.58 13.12 5.37
CA ASN A 14 8.05 13.12 6.76
C ASN A 14 7.80 11.80 7.52
N GLN A 15 7.85 10.66 6.82
CA GLN A 15 7.56 9.34 7.39
C GLN A 15 8.82 8.61 7.90
N HIS A 16 9.83 9.36 8.37
CA HIS A 16 11.15 8.82 8.73
C HIS A 16 11.10 7.74 9.81
N LYS A 17 10.13 7.84 10.74
CA LYS A 17 9.99 6.89 11.85
C LYS A 17 9.35 5.57 11.44
N ASP A 18 8.49 5.58 10.41
CA ASP A 18 7.64 4.46 10.05
C ASP A 18 8.17 3.69 8.84
N LEU A 19 8.74 4.41 7.87
CA LEU A 19 9.21 3.85 6.61
C LEU A 19 10.23 2.69 6.78
N PRO A 20 11.20 2.72 7.71
CA PRO A 20 12.14 1.60 7.87
C PRO A 20 11.46 0.28 8.25
N GLU A 21 10.51 0.29 9.19
CA GLU A 21 9.80 -0.94 9.61
C GLU A 21 8.90 -1.43 8.49
N TRP A 22 8.23 -0.51 7.79
CA TRP A 22 7.37 -0.83 6.65
C TRP A 22 8.16 -1.49 5.52
N LEU A 23 9.33 -0.95 5.15
CA LEU A 23 10.20 -1.51 4.12
C LEU A 23 10.71 -2.91 4.52
N GLN A 24 11.20 -3.06 5.75
CA GLN A 24 11.71 -4.34 6.25
C GLN A 24 10.63 -5.41 6.28
N HIS A 25 9.42 -5.09 6.76
CA HIS A 25 8.30 -6.01 6.74
C HIS A 25 8.01 -6.53 5.34
N HIS A 26 7.80 -5.64 4.38
CA HIS A 26 7.44 -6.04 3.02
C HIS A 26 8.60 -6.75 2.28
N TYR A 27 9.85 -6.34 2.53
CA TYR A 27 11.02 -6.95 1.91
C TYR A 27 11.28 -8.37 2.43
N PHE A 28 11.27 -8.58 3.74
CA PHE A 28 11.63 -9.88 4.33
C PHE A 28 10.46 -10.85 4.40
N HIS A 29 9.26 -10.37 4.77
CA HIS A 29 8.09 -11.22 4.97
C HIS A 29 7.35 -11.53 3.67
N HIS A 30 7.19 -10.53 2.79
CA HIS A 30 6.45 -10.67 1.52
C HIS A 30 7.34 -10.80 0.29
N ASN A 31 8.66 -10.86 0.48
CA ASN A 31 9.65 -11.00 -0.60
C ASN A 31 9.53 -9.91 -1.68
N ILE A 32 9.14 -8.69 -1.30
CA ILE A 32 9.14 -7.54 -2.22
C ILE A 32 10.58 -7.13 -2.50
N ARG A 33 10.93 -6.97 -3.79
CA ARG A 33 12.30 -6.60 -4.21
C ARG A 33 12.41 -5.24 -4.87
N ARG A 34 11.30 -4.54 -5.08
CA ARG A 34 11.27 -3.21 -5.68
C ARG A 34 10.30 -2.28 -4.94
N PHE A 35 10.83 -1.16 -4.47
CA PHE A 35 10.09 -0.07 -3.85
C PHE A 35 10.36 1.24 -4.60
N TYR A 36 9.30 1.93 -4.95
CA TYR A 36 9.33 3.29 -5.50
C TYR A 36 8.89 4.26 -4.41
N ILE A 37 9.87 4.93 -3.81
CA ILE A 37 9.64 5.95 -2.78
C ILE A 37 9.44 7.28 -3.48
N MET A 38 8.19 7.70 -3.53
CA MET A 38 7.76 8.94 -4.15
C MET A 38 7.62 10.01 -3.07
N ASP A 39 8.68 10.77 -2.84
CA ASP A 39 8.83 11.66 -1.69
C ASP A 39 8.25 13.05 -1.99
N ASP A 40 7.08 13.32 -1.41
CA ASP A 40 6.40 14.61 -1.42
C ASP A 40 7.01 15.54 -0.38
N ASN A 41 8.18 16.08 -0.71
CA ASN A 41 8.79 17.19 0.01
C ASN A 41 9.08 16.92 1.50
N SER A 42 9.60 15.74 1.83
CA SER A 42 10.05 15.42 3.20
C SER A 42 11.24 16.28 3.62
N TYR A 43 11.31 16.59 4.92
CA TYR A 43 12.42 17.28 5.55
C TYR A 43 12.92 16.53 6.80
N PRO A 44 14.17 16.03 6.80
CA PRO A 44 15.08 15.98 5.66
C PRO A 44 14.54 15.05 4.54
N PRO A 45 14.95 15.21 3.27
CA PRO A 45 14.55 14.28 2.22
C PRO A 45 14.95 12.83 2.50
N HIS A 46 14.11 11.86 2.12
CA HIS A 46 14.35 10.45 2.46
C HIS A 46 15.57 9.85 1.78
N TYR A 47 15.98 10.34 0.60
CA TYR A 47 17.19 9.86 -0.07
C TYR A 47 18.49 10.11 0.72
N LEU A 48 18.47 11.01 1.71
CA LEU A 48 19.58 11.23 2.64
C LEU A 48 19.66 10.16 3.73
N SER A 49 18.63 9.33 3.89
CA SER A 49 18.61 8.25 4.87
C SER A 49 19.62 7.18 4.45
N GLN A 50 20.59 6.90 5.33
CA GLN A 50 21.70 6.01 5.00
C GLN A 50 21.36 4.52 5.20
N ASN A 51 20.33 4.19 5.98
CA ASN A 51 19.98 2.80 6.25
C ASN A 51 18.47 2.62 6.52
N PHE A 52 17.79 1.95 5.59
CA PHE A 52 16.39 1.53 5.75
C PHE A 52 16.25 0.09 6.27
N GLY A 53 17.37 -0.59 6.54
CA GLY A 53 17.39 -2.00 6.95
C GLY A 53 17.14 -2.98 5.79
N ILE A 54 17.14 -2.50 4.55
CA ILE A 54 17.02 -3.31 3.32
C ILE A 54 18.08 -2.86 2.30
N PRO A 55 18.43 -3.69 1.30
CA PRO A 55 19.42 -3.32 0.30
C PRO A 55 19.01 -2.09 -0.51
N ARG A 56 19.96 -1.18 -0.75
CA ARG A 56 19.72 0.10 -1.43
C ARG A 56 19.20 -0.10 -2.85
N GLU A 57 19.66 -1.14 -3.52
CA GLU A 57 19.24 -1.51 -4.87
C GLU A 57 17.78 -1.94 -4.96
N ALA A 58 17.10 -2.25 -3.85
CA ALA A 58 15.67 -2.51 -3.82
C ALA A 58 14.83 -1.21 -3.88
N ILE A 59 15.46 -0.05 -3.65
CA ILE A 59 14.80 1.24 -3.52
C ILE A 59 15.14 2.13 -4.71
N THR A 60 14.11 2.67 -5.34
CA THR A 60 14.22 3.82 -6.24
C THR A 60 13.51 5.00 -5.57
N HIS A 61 14.22 6.10 -5.37
CA HIS A 61 13.67 7.30 -4.74
C HIS A 61 13.47 8.39 -5.79
N ARG A 62 12.31 9.05 -5.75
CA ARG A 62 12.00 10.22 -6.56
C ARG A 62 11.48 11.33 -5.64
N TYR A 63 12.16 12.47 -5.64
CA TYR A 63 11.83 13.63 -4.81
C TYR A 63 11.00 14.66 -5.59
N PHE A 64 9.87 15.08 -5.05
CA PHE A 64 8.97 16.09 -5.60
C PHE A 64 9.06 17.36 -4.77
N ARG A 65 9.42 18.49 -5.40
CA ARG A 65 9.61 19.78 -4.70
C ARG A 65 8.55 20.78 -5.15
N ASN A 66 7.73 21.27 -4.21
CA ASN A 66 6.76 22.35 -4.43
C ASN A 66 5.78 22.11 -5.60
N GLU A 67 5.47 20.85 -5.92
CA GLU A 67 4.56 20.54 -7.03
C GLU A 67 3.10 20.53 -6.54
N THR A 68 2.29 21.45 -7.06
CA THR A 68 0.83 21.53 -6.82
C THR A 68 0.05 20.47 -7.60
N ILE A 69 0.55 19.25 -7.65
CA ILE A 69 -0.21 18.13 -8.19
C ILE A 69 -1.28 17.79 -7.14
N ALA A 70 -2.45 17.27 -7.53
CA ALA A 70 -3.30 16.57 -6.57
C ALA A 70 -2.50 15.38 -6.01
N ILE A 71 -1.76 15.64 -4.91
CA ILE A 71 -0.39 15.15 -4.69
C ILE A 71 -0.29 13.65 -4.85
N GLN A 72 -1.07 12.91 -4.06
CA GLN A 72 -0.94 11.46 -4.00
C GLN A 72 -1.39 10.76 -5.29
N ARG A 73 -2.50 11.21 -5.90
CA ARG A 73 -3.05 10.60 -7.12
C ARG A 73 -2.13 10.79 -8.31
N GLY A 74 -1.65 12.02 -8.51
CA GLY A 74 -0.77 12.31 -9.63
C GLY A 74 0.58 11.63 -9.47
N VAL A 75 1.09 11.52 -8.25
CA VAL A 75 2.32 10.78 -7.95
C VAL A 75 2.16 9.28 -8.25
N TYR A 76 1.03 8.65 -7.87
CA TYR A 76 0.77 7.25 -8.24
C TYR A 76 0.65 7.04 -9.75
N LYS A 77 0.03 7.98 -10.47
CA LYS A 77 0.01 7.95 -11.95
C LYS A 77 1.42 8.02 -12.53
N ILE A 78 2.24 8.97 -12.07
CA ILE A 78 3.64 9.12 -12.49
C ILE A 78 4.43 7.83 -12.23
N CYS A 79 4.23 7.20 -11.07
CA CYS A 79 4.86 5.95 -10.72
C CYS A 79 4.54 4.82 -11.72
N HIS A 80 3.27 4.72 -12.11
CA HIS A 80 2.83 3.77 -13.13
C HIS A 80 3.42 4.10 -14.50
N GLU A 81 3.48 5.37 -14.89
CA GLU A 81 4.04 5.81 -16.18
C GLU A 81 5.54 5.51 -16.28
N ASP A 82 6.29 5.74 -15.21
CA ASP A 82 7.74 5.52 -15.19
C ASP A 82 8.13 4.03 -15.09
N TYR A 83 7.35 3.25 -14.32
CA TYR A 83 7.78 1.94 -13.83
C TYR A 83 6.83 0.79 -14.12
N GLY A 84 5.60 1.08 -14.59
CA GLY A 84 4.58 0.06 -14.84
C GLY A 84 5.01 -1.03 -15.81
N THR A 85 5.84 -0.71 -16.81
CA THR A 85 6.35 -1.66 -17.81
C THR A 85 7.35 -2.67 -17.25
N LYS A 86 7.85 -2.47 -16.02
CA LYS A 86 8.85 -3.34 -15.36
C LYS A 86 8.22 -4.42 -14.48
N HIS A 87 6.93 -4.33 -14.21
CA HIS A 87 6.23 -5.17 -13.24
C HIS A 87 4.90 -5.66 -13.80
N GLN A 88 4.42 -6.81 -13.34
CA GLN A 88 3.04 -7.22 -13.59
C GLN A 88 2.08 -6.43 -12.69
N TRP A 89 2.51 -6.17 -11.45
CA TRP A 89 1.70 -5.52 -10.42
C TRP A 89 2.44 -4.35 -9.77
N ILE A 90 1.72 -3.28 -9.49
CA ILE A 90 2.18 -2.20 -8.60
C ILE A 90 1.16 -2.05 -7.47
N ALA A 91 1.60 -2.23 -6.23
CA ALA A 91 0.80 -1.91 -5.05
C ALA A 91 0.86 -0.41 -4.75
N LEU A 92 -0.31 0.22 -4.59
CA LEU A 92 -0.46 1.65 -4.29
C LEU A 92 -0.82 1.82 -2.81
N PHE A 93 0.17 1.68 -1.93
CA PHE A 93 -0.03 1.65 -0.47
C PHE A 93 0.69 2.79 0.23
N ASP A 94 0.21 3.14 1.41
CA ASP A 94 0.77 4.16 2.28
C ASP A 94 1.66 3.54 3.37
N VAL A 95 2.55 4.32 3.97
CA VAL A 95 3.57 3.82 4.93
C VAL A 95 2.98 3.29 6.25
N ASP A 96 1.76 3.70 6.57
CA ASP A 96 1.00 3.22 7.71
C ASP A 96 0.13 1.99 7.38
N GLU A 97 0.24 1.44 6.17
CA GLU A 97 -0.53 0.28 5.70
C GLU A 97 0.37 -0.94 5.49
N PHE A 98 0.25 -1.93 6.36
CA PHE A 98 1.08 -3.14 6.32
C PHE A 98 0.29 -4.29 5.72
N LEU A 99 0.73 -4.76 4.55
CA LEU A 99 0.13 -5.91 3.89
C LEU A 99 0.34 -7.17 4.72
N GLU A 100 -0.65 -8.05 4.76
CA GLU A 100 -0.53 -9.39 5.29
C GLU A 100 -1.26 -10.38 4.38
N VAL A 101 -0.62 -11.51 4.08
CA VAL A 101 -1.19 -12.62 3.31
C VAL A 101 -1.16 -13.83 4.21
N ARG A 102 -2.31 -14.47 4.42
CA ARG A 102 -2.42 -15.59 5.35
C ARG A 102 -1.88 -16.87 4.73
N LEU A 103 -1.19 -17.65 5.56
CA LEU A 103 -0.76 -18.99 5.22
C LEU A 103 -1.97 -19.88 4.89
N PRO A 104 -1.80 -20.86 3.98
CA PRO A 104 -0.56 -21.29 3.34
C PRO A 104 -0.21 -20.54 2.04
N THR A 105 -0.85 -19.41 1.76
CA THR A 105 -0.63 -18.64 0.53
C THR A 105 0.54 -17.66 0.67
N THR A 106 1.16 -17.30 -0.46
CA THR A 106 2.11 -16.18 -0.57
C THR A 106 1.53 -15.11 -1.48
N LEU A 107 2.02 -13.87 -1.36
CA LEU A 107 1.57 -12.76 -2.23
C LEU A 107 1.68 -13.10 -3.72
N ASN A 108 2.80 -13.68 -4.15
CA ASN A 108 2.99 -14.06 -5.55
C ASN A 108 2.00 -15.15 -5.99
N THR A 109 1.79 -16.18 -5.16
CA THR A 109 0.81 -17.24 -5.46
C THR A 109 -0.62 -16.70 -5.49
N PHE A 110 -0.94 -15.73 -4.62
CA PHE A 110 -2.23 -15.05 -4.60
C PHE A 110 -2.45 -14.23 -5.88
N LEU A 111 -1.51 -13.37 -6.24
CA LEU A 111 -1.64 -12.46 -7.40
C LEU A 111 -1.68 -13.21 -8.73
N LYS A 112 -0.96 -14.33 -8.85
CA LYS A 112 -1.06 -15.22 -10.03
C LYS A 112 -2.48 -15.67 -10.35
N LYS A 113 -3.29 -15.94 -9.33
CA LYS A 113 -4.69 -16.35 -9.51
C LYS A 113 -5.57 -15.20 -10.04
N HIS A 114 -5.07 -13.97 -9.97
CA HIS A 114 -5.80 -12.75 -10.29
C HIS A 114 -5.22 -12.01 -11.51
N GLU A 115 -4.30 -12.60 -12.29
CA GLU A 115 -3.67 -11.95 -13.45
C GLU A 115 -4.65 -11.47 -14.52
N ASN A 116 -5.85 -12.05 -14.57
CA ASN A 116 -6.90 -11.62 -15.48
C ASN A 116 -7.67 -10.37 -15.00
N ALA A 117 -7.56 -10.00 -13.72
CA ALA A 117 -8.19 -8.82 -13.15
C ALA A 117 -7.38 -7.54 -13.45
N GLY A 118 -8.07 -6.40 -13.50
CA GLY A 118 -7.43 -5.08 -13.66
C GLY A 118 -6.74 -4.60 -12.39
N GLY A 119 -7.21 -5.05 -11.23
CA GLY A 119 -6.61 -4.77 -9.94
C GLY A 119 -7.14 -5.73 -8.88
N VAL A 120 -6.46 -5.80 -7.75
CA VAL A 120 -7.00 -6.43 -6.54
C VAL A 120 -7.17 -5.37 -5.46
N GLY A 121 -8.39 -5.22 -4.98
CA GLY A 121 -8.71 -4.37 -3.84
C GLY A 121 -8.51 -5.14 -2.54
N VAL A 122 -7.70 -4.59 -1.65
CA VAL A 122 -7.37 -5.18 -0.35
C VAL A 122 -8.01 -4.34 0.74
N ASN A 123 -8.90 -4.94 1.53
CA ASN A 123 -9.59 -4.25 2.62
C ASN A 123 -8.63 -3.86 3.76
N TRP A 124 -8.92 -2.72 4.38
CA TRP A 124 -8.26 -2.30 5.61
C TRP A 124 -8.75 -3.09 6.84
N GLN A 125 -7.84 -3.24 7.79
CA GLN A 125 -8.11 -3.46 9.20
C GLN A 125 -7.51 -2.28 9.97
N ILE A 126 -8.35 -1.40 10.51
CA ILE A 126 -7.86 -0.19 11.18
C ILE A 126 -7.44 -0.47 12.62
N TYR A 127 -6.27 0.06 12.97
CA TYR A 127 -5.68 0.07 14.31
C TYR A 127 -5.59 1.50 14.84
N GLY A 128 -5.90 1.64 16.13
CA GLY A 128 -5.70 2.89 16.87
C GLY A 128 -4.46 2.81 17.76
N SER A 129 -4.30 3.82 18.63
CA SER A 129 -3.12 3.97 19.50
C SER A 129 -2.93 2.83 20.51
N SER A 130 -3.90 1.92 20.61
CA SER A 130 -3.92 0.84 21.61
C SER A 130 -3.90 1.30 23.07
N GLY A 131 -4.13 2.60 23.31
CA GLY A 131 -4.06 3.25 24.62
C GLY A 131 -2.72 3.90 24.91
N HIS A 132 -1.77 3.90 23.97
CA HIS A 132 -0.47 4.54 24.15
C HIS A 132 -0.60 6.07 24.16
N LEU A 133 0.00 6.69 25.18
CA LEU A 133 0.08 8.15 25.30
C LEU A 133 1.25 8.72 24.48
N THR A 134 2.36 7.99 24.45
CA THR A 134 3.57 8.29 23.69
C THR A 134 3.91 7.14 22.75
N ARG A 135 4.70 7.40 21.71
CA ARG A 135 5.10 6.37 20.74
C ARG A 135 6.05 5.34 21.38
N PRO A 136 5.72 4.04 21.38
CA PRO A 136 6.63 3.02 21.90
C PRO A 136 7.83 2.76 20.98
N THR A 137 8.91 2.22 21.55
CA THR A 137 10.16 1.93 20.84
C THR A 137 10.19 0.56 20.15
N THR A 138 9.19 -0.29 20.39
CA THR A 138 9.14 -1.70 19.95
C THR A 138 8.64 -1.91 18.51
N GLY A 139 8.30 -0.82 17.80
CA GLY A 139 7.78 -0.83 16.42
C GLY A 139 6.26 -0.81 16.35
N VAL A 140 5.72 -0.31 15.23
CA VAL A 140 4.30 -0.10 14.94
C VAL A 140 3.51 -1.39 15.11
N ARG A 141 3.92 -2.47 14.43
CA ARG A 141 3.13 -3.72 14.39
C ARG A 141 3.04 -4.42 15.74
N LYS A 142 4.09 -4.30 16.57
CA LYS A 142 4.12 -4.87 17.92
C LYS A 142 3.44 -4.00 18.96
N SER A 143 3.34 -2.69 18.71
CA SER A 143 2.82 -1.73 19.69
C SER A 143 1.31 -1.53 19.59
N TYR A 144 0.79 -1.49 18.37
CA TYR A 144 -0.59 -1.07 18.09
C TYR A 144 -1.48 -2.25 17.76
N ILE A 145 -1.89 -3.01 18.77
CA ILE A 145 -2.59 -4.30 18.59
C ILE A 145 -4.13 -4.20 18.66
N LYS A 146 -4.69 -3.08 19.12
CA LYS A 146 -6.15 -2.89 19.23
C LYS A 146 -6.71 -2.32 17.92
N CYS A 147 -7.65 -3.05 17.33
CA CYS A 147 -8.30 -2.69 16.07
C CYS A 147 -9.82 -2.53 16.21
N ILE A 148 -10.43 -1.85 15.25
CA ILE A 148 -11.90 -1.70 15.18
C ILE A 148 -12.54 -2.95 14.55
N SER A 149 -13.81 -3.19 14.87
CA SER A 149 -14.61 -4.22 14.21
C SER A 149 -15.12 -3.74 12.83
N ASP A 150 -15.41 -4.66 11.91
CA ASP A 150 -15.79 -4.33 10.52
C ASP A 150 -17.09 -3.52 10.39
N GLY A 151 -17.98 -3.62 11.39
CA GLY A 151 -19.22 -2.86 11.45
C GLY A 151 -19.05 -1.41 11.95
N TRP A 152 -17.89 -1.06 12.53
CA TRP A 152 -17.69 0.25 13.13
C TRP A 152 -17.46 1.34 12.08
N ASN A 153 -18.43 2.24 11.93
CA ASN A 153 -18.39 3.40 11.01
C ASN A 153 -17.97 3.07 9.56
N ARG A 154 -18.10 1.80 9.15
CA ARG A 154 -17.71 1.28 7.82
C ARG A 154 -16.25 1.51 7.43
N HIS A 155 -15.35 1.85 8.35
CA HIS A 155 -14.00 2.24 7.95
C HIS A 155 -13.20 1.09 7.30
N ASN A 156 -13.32 -0.15 7.82
CA ASN A 156 -12.69 -1.35 7.23
C ASN A 156 -13.25 -1.72 5.84
N THR A 157 -14.33 -1.07 5.38
CA THR A 157 -14.84 -1.27 4.02
C THR A 157 -13.95 -0.63 2.95
N HIS A 158 -13.09 0.32 3.34
CA HIS A 158 -12.12 0.90 2.43
C HIS A 158 -11.10 -0.13 1.96
N ILE A 159 -10.65 0.06 0.73
CA ILE A 159 -9.58 -0.73 0.12
C ILE A 159 -8.40 0.16 -0.26
N LYS A 160 -7.27 -0.49 -0.51
CA LYS A 160 -6.26 -0.01 -1.46
C LYS A 160 -6.09 -1.02 -2.58
N THR A 161 -5.55 -0.57 -3.70
CA THR A 161 -5.45 -1.39 -4.91
C THR A 161 -4.01 -1.84 -5.17
N ILE A 162 -3.86 -3.15 -5.41
CA ILE A 162 -2.72 -3.72 -6.14
C ILE A 162 -3.11 -3.73 -7.61
N SER A 163 -2.52 -2.83 -8.38
CA SER A 163 -2.90 -2.51 -9.76
C SER A 163 -2.17 -3.42 -10.75
N ASN A 164 -2.91 -4.04 -11.68
CA ASN A 164 -2.32 -4.77 -12.80
C ASN A 164 -1.85 -3.77 -13.85
N THR A 165 -0.55 -3.69 -14.08
CA THR A 165 0.06 -2.64 -14.91
C THR A 165 -0.38 -2.72 -16.37
N ALA A 166 -0.67 -3.92 -16.88
CA ALA A 166 -1.11 -4.14 -18.26
C ALA A 166 -2.51 -3.57 -18.55
N TYR A 167 -3.29 -3.28 -17.51
CA TYR A 167 -4.67 -2.81 -17.63
C TYR A 167 -4.90 -1.41 -17.07
N PHE A 168 -3.87 -0.77 -16.51
CA PHE A 168 -3.93 0.55 -15.92
C PHE A 168 -4.07 1.66 -16.98
N LEU A 169 -5.03 2.56 -16.78
CA LEU A 169 -5.22 3.78 -17.59
C LEU A 169 -5.00 5.08 -16.78
N GLY A 170 -5.03 5.01 -15.46
CA GLY A 170 -4.92 6.18 -14.58
C GLY A 170 -5.50 5.94 -13.19
N MET A 171 -5.57 7.00 -12.38
CA MET A 171 -6.23 6.97 -11.08
C MET A 171 -7.70 7.40 -11.19
N ASP A 172 -8.60 6.69 -10.53
CA ASP A 172 -10.05 6.88 -10.64
C ASP A 172 -10.61 7.84 -9.59
N GLY A 173 -10.34 9.14 -9.75
CA GLY A 173 -10.90 10.18 -8.87
C GLY A 173 -10.31 10.23 -7.44
N ASN A 174 -9.64 9.18 -6.98
CA ASN A 174 -9.09 9.05 -5.63
C ASN A 174 -7.78 8.22 -5.64
N PRO A 175 -6.99 8.19 -4.54
CA PRO A 175 -5.72 7.47 -4.49
C PRO A 175 -5.84 5.97 -4.21
N HIS A 176 -7.05 5.43 -4.09
CA HIS A 176 -7.31 4.03 -3.71
C HIS A 176 -7.76 3.16 -4.90
N THR A 177 -8.37 3.74 -5.94
CA THR A 177 -8.87 3.02 -7.12
C THR A 177 -8.21 3.49 -8.42
N VAL A 178 -8.21 2.60 -9.41
CA VAL A 178 -7.57 2.79 -10.71
C VAL A 178 -8.59 2.74 -11.84
N LEU A 179 -8.38 3.56 -12.86
CA LEU A 179 -9.06 3.47 -14.14
C LEU A 179 -8.44 2.33 -14.95
N LEU A 180 -9.29 1.49 -15.53
CA LEU A 180 -8.88 0.25 -16.17
C LEU A 180 -9.35 0.16 -17.62
N ASN A 181 -8.62 -0.61 -18.43
CA ASN A 181 -9.02 -0.97 -19.79
C ASN A 181 -10.45 -1.54 -19.84
N LYS A 182 -11.15 -1.29 -20.97
CA LYS A 182 -12.53 -1.78 -21.17
C LYS A 182 -12.61 -3.29 -20.92
N GLY A 183 -13.59 -3.69 -20.10
CA GLY A 183 -13.82 -5.10 -19.74
C GLY A 183 -12.96 -5.62 -18.59
N LYS A 184 -12.07 -4.80 -18.02
CA LYS A 184 -11.31 -5.12 -16.80
C LYS A 184 -11.94 -4.45 -15.59
N THR A 185 -11.77 -5.08 -14.44
CA THR A 185 -12.31 -4.62 -13.16
C THR A 185 -11.34 -4.92 -12.03
N THR A 186 -11.45 -4.15 -10.95
CA THR A 186 -10.80 -4.48 -9.68
C THR A 186 -11.64 -5.54 -8.97
N VAL A 187 -10.99 -6.58 -8.45
CA VAL A 187 -11.65 -7.67 -7.74
C VAL A 187 -11.24 -7.72 -6.28
N ASP A 188 -12.05 -8.33 -5.43
CA ASP A 188 -11.67 -8.68 -4.06
C ASP A 188 -10.76 -9.91 -4.01
N GLU A 189 -10.41 -10.36 -2.81
CA GLU A 189 -9.51 -11.49 -2.61
C GLU A 189 -10.05 -12.85 -3.11
N HIS A 190 -11.34 -12.92 -3.43
CA HIS A 190 -11.98 -14.10 -3.99
C HIS A 190 -12.21 -13.98 -5.50
N GLY A 191 -11.69 -12.93 -6.13
CA GLY A 191 -11.89 -12.66 -7.55
C GLY A 191 -13.27 -12.10 -7.89
N LYS A 192 -14.05 -11.65 -6.90
CA LYS A 192 -15.36 -11.03 -7.17
C LYS A 192 -15.18 -9.55 -7.50
N PRO A 193 -15.84 -9.01 -8.54
CA PRO A 193 -15.75 -7.60 -8.88
C PRO A 193 -16.14 -6.69 -7.71
N ILE A 194 -15.31 -5.66 -7.47
CA ILE A 194 -15.61 -4.57 -6.54
C ILE A 194 -16.44 -3.53 -7.31
N PRO A 195 -17.64 -3.14 -6.85
CA PRO A 195 -18.45 -2.14 -7.53
C PRO A 195 -17.70 -0.81 -7.67
N GLY A 196 -17.77 -0.18 -8.84
CA GLY A 196 -17.09 1.09 -9.16
C GLY A 196 -17.68 2.34 -8.46
N ASN A 197 -18.32 2.18 -7.30
CA ASN A 197 -18.96 3.27 -6.56
C ASN A 197 -18.04 3.83 -5.46
N GLY A 198 -16.75 3.95 -5.77
CA GLY A 198 -15.70 4.40 -4.85
C GLY A 198 -14.84 3.26 -4.28
N PRO A 199 -13.95 3.57 -3.33
CA PRO A 199 -12.92 2.65 -2.86
C PRO A 199 -13.43 1.70 -1.77
N TYR A 200 -14.59 1.08 -2.00
CA TYR A 200 -15.28 0.30 -0.97
C TYR A 200 -15.57 -1.13 -1.40
N ARG A 201 -15.21 -2.09 -0.54
CA ARG A 201 -15.64 -3.47 -0.65
C ARG A 201 -16.54 -3.85 0.52
N VAL A 202 -17.82 -4.11 0.19
CA VAL A 202 -18.87 -4.52 1.15
C VAL A 202 -19.56 -5.78 0.63
N PRO A 203 -19.63 -6.88 1.41
CA PRO A 203 -19.02 -7.05 2.74
C PRO A 203 -17.49 -6.97 2.69
N VAL A 204 -16.88 -6.67 3.84
CA VAL A 204 -15.43 -6.74 4.03
C VAL A 204 -14.99 -8.18 3.83
N THR A 205 -13.95 -8.38 3.02
CA THR A 205 -13.29 -9.68 2.82
C THR A 205 -11.84 -9.50 3.24
N LYS A 206 -11.36 -10.30 4.19
CA LYS A 206 -9.98 -10.24 4.67
C LYS A 206 -9.45 -11.61 5.13
N ASP A 207 -9.94 -12.71 4.57
CA ASP A 207 -9.56 -14.06 5.01
C ASP A 207 -8.27 -14.61 4.40
N ILE A 208 -7.85 -14.07 3.25
CA ILE A 208 -6.64 -14.45 2.51
C ILE A 208 -5.61 -13.31 2.56
N ILE A 209 -6.03 -12.06 2.34
CA ILE A 209 -5.16 -10.89 2.27
C ILE A 209 -5.82 -9.68 2.94
N LEU A 210 -5.03 -8.87 3.64
CA LEU A 210 -5.52 -7.62 4.24
C LEU A 210 -4.42 -6.57 4.38
N LEU A 211 -4.83 -5.34 4.66
CA LEU A 211 -3.94 -4.25 5.05
C LEU A 211 -4.20 -3.85 6.50
N HIS A 212 -3.22 -4.03 7.36
CA HIS A 212 -3.25 -3.44 8.70
C HIS A 212 -2.95 -1.94 8.58
N HIS A 213 -3.94 -1.09 8.86
CA HIS A 213 -3.83 0.36 8.71
C HIS A 213 -3.72 1.03 10.09
N TYR A 214 -2.55 1.59 10.39
CA TYR A 214 -2.21 2.19 11.69
C TYR A 214 -2.40 3.70 11.69
N VAL A 215 -3.67 4.12 11.76
CA VAL A 215 -4.11 5.51 11.54
C VAL A 215 -3.71 6.44 12.69
N LEU A 216 -3.75 5.94 13.93
CA LEU A 216 -3.41 6.72 15.12
C LEU A 216 -2.39 5.97 15.96
N LYS A 217 -1.23 6.58 16.19
CA LYS A 217 -0.09 5.94 16.85
C LYS A 217 0.16 6.46 18.27
N SER A 218 -0.32 7.64 18.64
CA SER A 218 -0.31 8.11 20.04
C SER A 218 -1.22 9.32 20.23
N LYS A 219 -1.47 9.72 21.48
CA LYS A 219 -2.17 10.98 21.78
C LYS A 219 -1.33 12.20 21.37
N GLU A 220 0.00 12.10 21.42
CA GLU A 220 0.93 13.15 21.01
C GLU A 220 0.93 13.39 19.49
N GLU A 221 0.57 12.37 18.71
CA GLU A 221 0.48 12.43 17.25
C GLU A 221 -0.93 12.81 16.74
N TYR A 222 -1.87 13.19 17.63
CA TYR A 222 -3.23 13.68 17.28
C TYR A 222 -3.34 15.20 17.35
#